data_AF-U2R9Z6-F1
#
_entry.id   AF-U2R9Z6-F1
#
_cell.length_a   1.000
_cell.length_b   1.000
_cell.length_c   1.000
_cell.angle_alpha   90.00
_cell.angle_beta   90.00
_cell.angle_gamma   90.00
#
_symmetry.space_group_name_H-M   'P 1'
#
loop_
_entity.id
_entity.type
_entity.pdbx_description
1 polymer ?
#
loop_
_entity_poly.entity_id
_entity_poly.type
_entity_poly.pdbx_seq_one_letter_code
_entity_poly.pdbx_strand_id
1 'polypeptide(L)'
;YPSDSADDKQLEEAKNRILEWKKNLAKFDATAFGKSVATGEFYAAHGYAENVYGELDEAEYGNFDFFIPKDAMMYIDSMAIVKNSPNKENAYKFLEFLYRPENFIKVYEQFKAPSVIKGIEEKSKIKSLVNRAQVVENAKLPGALSDEAKEKQDKIWNEIKLAN
;
A
#
# COMPACT_ATOMS: atom_id res chain seq x y z
N TYR A 1 10.05 -5.60 -14.15
CA TYR A 1 10.72 -4.41 -14.71
C TYR A 1 10.87 -3.36 -13.61
N PRO A 2 11.79 -2.38 -13.73
CA PRO A 2 11.81 -1.23 -12.83
C PRO A 2 10.44 -0.54 -12.77
N SER A 3 10.04 -0.05 -11.60
CA SER A 3 8.72 0.59 -11.40
C SER A 3 8.58 1.90 -12.18
N ASP A 4 9.70 2.51 -12.53
CA ASP A 4 9.84 3.78 -13.23
C ASP A 4 10.15 3.60 -14.73
N SER A 5 9.90 2.42 -15.29
CA SER A 5 10.15 2.16 -16.70
C SER A 5 9.28 3.01 -17.62
N ALA A 6 9.93 3.57 -18.65
CA ALA A 6 9.32 4.22 -19.82
C ALA A 6 9.60 3.44 -21.12
N ASP A 7 10.17 2.24 -21.01
CA ASP A 7 10.51 1.39 -22.16
C ASP A 7 9.24 0.73 -22.71
N ASP A 8 8.90 1.04 -23.96
CA ASP A 8 7.65 0.60 -24.58
C ASP A 8 7.53 -0.93 -24.64
N LYS A 9 8.65 -1.65 -24.81
CA LYS A 9 8.65 -3.11 -24.86
C LYS A 9 8.35 -3.69 -23.47
N GLN A 10 8.97 -3.17 -22.42
CA GLN A 10 8.72 -3.61 -21.04
C GLN A 10 7.27 -3.35 -20.63
N LEU A 11 6.72 -2.19 -21.00
CA LEU A 11 5.34 -1.83 -20.69
C LEU A 11 4.33 -2.70 -21.44
N GLU A 12 4.58 -2.99 -22.71
CA GLU A 12 3.71 -3.88 -23.51
C GLU A 12 3.80 -5.34 -23.02
N GLU A 13 4.97 -5.82 -22.62
CA GLU A 13 5.12 -7.13 -21.98
C GLU A 13 4.34 -7.21 -20.65
N ALA A 14 4.41 -6.17 -19.82
CA ALA A 14 3.64 -6.08 -18.57
C ALA A 14 2.12 -6.05 -18.81
N LYS A 15 1.67 -5.26 -19.80
CA LYS A 15 0.27 -5.21 -20.22
C LYS A 15 -0.25 -6.58 -20.64
N ASN A 16 0.47 -7.25 -21.52
CA ASN A 16 0.06 -8.58 -22.01
C ASN A 16 -0.05 -9.59 -20.88
N ARG A 17 0.87 -9.54 -19.90
CA ARG A 17 0.78 -10.37 -18.70
C ARG A 17 -0.47 -10.07 -17.86
N ILE A 18 -0.78 -8.80 -17.63
CA ILE A 18 -1.97 -8.42 -16.84
C ILE A 18 -3.25 -8.80 -17.58
N LEU A 19 -3.30 -8.67 -18.91
CA LEU A 19 -4.45 -9.10 -19.72
C LEU A 19 -4.65 -10.62 -19.68
N GLU A 20 -3.57 -11.40 -19.64
CA GLU A 20 -3.65 -12.85 -19.42
C GLU A 20 -4.29 -13.16 -18.06
N TRP A 21 -3.84 -12.48 -17.00
CA TRP A 21 -4.39 -12.65 -15.65
C TRP A 21 -5.83 -12.16 -15.53
N LYS A 22 -6.21 -11.11 -16.26
CA LYS A 22 -7.54 -10.49 -16.21
C LYS A 22 -8.67 -11.50 -16.46
N LYS A 23 -8.41 -12.55 -17.24
CA LYS A 23 -9.36 -13.66 -17.47
C LYS A 23 -9.79 -14.37 -16.19
N ASN A 24 -8.99 -14.29 -15.12
CA ASN A 24 -9.24 -14.88 -13.82
C ASN A 24 -9.52 -13.83 -12.73
N LEU A 25 -9.52 -12.53 -13.06
CA LEU A 25 -9.78 -11.45 -12.10
C LEU A 25 -11.27 -11.11 -12.05
N ALA A 26 -11.82 -11.02 -10.85
CA ALA A 26 -13.19 -10.56 -10.67
C ALA A 26 -13.33 -9.05 -10.97
N LYS A 27 -12.39 -8.23 -10.49
CA LYS A 27 -12.34 -6.78 -10.72
C LYS A 27 -10.98 -6.20 -10.36
N PHE A 28 -10.73 -4.97 -10.81
CA PHE A 28 -9.73 -4.08 -10.22
C PHE A 28 -10.44 -3.19 -9.19
N ASP A 29 -9.92 -3.14 -7.97
CA ASP A 29 -10.53 -2.42 -6.85
C ASP A 29 -9.43 -1.84 -5.95
N ALA A 30 -9.61 -0.60 -5.50
CA ALA A 30 -8.70 0.09 -4.60
C ALA A 30 -9.34 0.44 -3.24
N THR A 31 -10.60 0.08 -3.03
CA THR A 31 -11.38 0.51 -1.86
C THR A 31 -12.03 -0.64 -1.13
N ALA A 32 -12.76 -1.52 -1.84
CA ALA A 32 -13.62 -2.53 -1.19
C ALA A 32 -13.01 -3.94 -1.16
N PHE A 33 -11.79 -4.12 -1.66
CA PHE A 33 -11.16 -5.44 -1.75
C PHE A 33 -10.98 -6.10 -0.38
N GLY A 34 -10.64 -5.31 0.65
CA GLY A 34 -10.43 -5.78 2.02
C GLY A 34 -11.67 -6.48 2.57
N LYS A 35 -12.80 -5.78 2.54
CA LYS A 35 -14.10 -6.31 2.92
C LYS A 35 -14.51 -7.53 2.09
N SER A 36 -14.29 -7.46 0.78
CA SER A 36 -14.69 -8.55 -0.14
C SER A 36 -13.93 -9.86 0.17
N VAL A 37 -12.66 -9.77 0.57
CA VAL A 37 -11.89 -10.94 1.04
C VAL A 37 -12.36 -11.39 2.42
N ALA A 38 -12.56 -10.46 3.36
CA ALA A 38 -13.03 -10.77 4.70
C ALA A 38 -14.40 -11.48 4.72
N THR A 39 -15.33 -11.10 3.83
CA THR A 39 -16.65 -11.74 3.72
C THR A 39 -16.66 -12.99 2.84
N GLY A 40 -15.52 -13.40 2.27
CA GLY A 40 -15.43 -14.55 1.37
C GLY A 40 -16.03 -14.33 -0.02
N GLU A 41 -16.31 -13.09 -0.43
CA GLU A 41 -16.72 -12.77 -1.81
C GLU A 41 -15.58 -13.07 -2.79
N PHE A 42 -14.34 -12.79 -2.39
CA PHE A 42 -13.14 -13.20 -3.12
C PHE A 42 -12.21 -14.06 -2.25
N TYR A 43 -11.58 -15.05 -2.86
CA TYR A 43 -10.64 -15.94 -2.18
C TYR A 43 -9.29 -15.26 -1.87
N ALA A 44 -8.88 -14.30 -2.69
CA ALA A 44 -7.61 -13.59 -2.55
C ALA A 44 -7.68 -12.19 -3.18
N ALA A 45 -6.86 -11.28 -2.67
CA ALA A 45 -6.64 -9.97 -3.26
C ALA A 45 -5.14 -9.62 -3.22
N HIS A 46 -4.68 -8.86 -4.21
CA HIS A 46 -3.41 -8.15 -4.14
C HIS A 46 -3.69 -6.77 -3.56
N GLY A 47 -3.14 -6.48 -2.39
CA GLY A 47 -3.37 -5.23 -1.67
C GLY A 47 -2.63 -5.20 -0.34
N TYR A 48 -3.03 -4.29 0.53
CA TYR A 48 -2.36 -4.06 1.81
C TYR A 48 -3.04 -4.83 2.95
N ALA A 49 -2.23 -5.32 3.89
CA ALA A 49 -2.69 -6.17 4.98
C ALA A 49 -3.75 -5.46 5.84
N GLU A 50 -3.52 -4.20 6.18
CA GLU A 50 -4.41 -3.41 7.04
C GLU A 50 -5.84 -3.29 6.48
N ASN A 51 -6.03 -3.36 5.16
CA ASN A 51 -7.37 -3.30 4.57
C ASN A 51 -8.17 -4.57 4.80
N VAL A 52 -7.54 -5.75 4.83
CA VAL A 52 -8.23 -7.03 5.10
C VAL A 52 -8.39 -7.21 6.60
N TYR A 53 -7.29 -7.08 7.36
CA TYR A 53 -7.29 -7.30 8.81
C TYR A 53 -8.04 -6.22 9.60
N GLY A 54 -8.27 -5.05 9.00
CA GLY A 54 -9.12 -4.00 9.57
C GLY A 54 -10.62 -4.31 9.48
N GLU A 55 -11.03 -5.29 8.67
CA GLU A 55 -12.42 -5.73 8.51
C GLU A 55 -12.73 -6.98 9.35
N LEU A 56 -11.74 -7.50 10.10
CA LEU A 56 -11.80 -8.76 10.84
C LEU A 56 -11.68 -8.54 12.34
N ASP A 57 -12.36 -9.39 13.11
CA ASP A 57 -12.06 -9.53 14.54
C ASP A 57 -10.71 -10.25 14.71
N GLU A 58 -9.92 -9.88 15.73
CA GLU A 58 -8.59 -10.50 15.94
C GLU A 58 -8.64 -12.02 16.13
N ALA A 59 -9.76 -12.55 16.62
CA ALA A 59 -10.00 -13.99 16.74
C ALA A 59 -10.03 -14.72 15.38
N GLU A 60 -10.30 -13.99 14.30
CA GLU A 60 -10.41 -14.51 12.93
C GLU A 60 -9.10 -14.43 12.17
N TYR A 61 -8.08 -13.73 12.70
CA TYR A 61 -6.81 -13.52 12.00
C TYR A 61 -6.15 -14.83 11.57
N GLY A 62 -6.32 -15.91 12.35
CA GLY A 62 -5.78 -17.24 12.02
C GLY A 62 -6.40 -17.91 10.80
N ASN A 63 -7.48 -17.35 10.24
CA ASN A 63 -8.14 -17.86 9.03
C ASN A 63 -7.59 -17.23 7.75
N PHE A 64 -6.71 -16.23 7.84
CA PHE A 64 -6.18 -15.47 6.71
C PHE A 64 -4.66 -15.46 6.72
N ASP A 65 -4.08 -15.54 5.53
CA ASP A 65 -2.64 -15.41 5.33
C ASP A 65 -2.31 -14.10 4.61
N PHE A 66 -1.21 -13.49 5.00
CA PHE A 66 -0.60 -12.38 4.28
C PHE A 66 0.89 -12.64 4.08
N PHE A 67 1.39 -12.37 2.88
CA PHE A 67 2.80 -12.52 2.57
C PHE A 67 3.26 -11.42 1.61
N ILE A 68 4.54 -11.08 1.71
CA ILE A 68 5.20 -10.12 0.83
C ILE A 68 6.05 -10.90 -0.17
N PRO A 69 5.67 -10.96 -1.46
CA PRO A 69 6.45 -11.68 -2.46
C PRO A 69 7.80 -10.99 -2.72
N LYS A 70 8.77 -11.74 -3.24
CA LYS A 70 10.03 -11.15 -3.73
C LYS A 70 9.73 -10.14 -4.84
N ASP A 71 10.49 -9.05 -4.86
CA ASP A 71 10.32 -7.93 -5.77
C ASP A 71 8.96 -7.20 -5.63
N ALA A 72 8.33 -7.29 -4.45
CA ALA A 72 7.15 -6.50 -4.12
C ALA A 72 7.45 -4.99 -4.18
N MET A 73 6.39 -4.19 -4.27
CA MET A 73 6.48 -2.74 -4.12
C MET A 73 6.14 -2.37 -2.69
N MET A 74 6.98 -1.55 -2.06
CA MET A 74 6.64 -0.90 -0.78
C MET A 74 6.21 0.55 -1.01
N TYR A 75 5.54 1.13 -0.03
CA TYR A 75 5.12 2.52 -0.03
C TYR A 75 5.46 3.16 1.32
N ILE A 76 5.50 4.49 1.33
CA ILE A 76 5.60 5.31 2.54
C ILE A 76 4.63 6.46 2.39
N ASP A 77 3.62 6.52 3.25
CA ASP A 77 2.74 7.68 3.34
C ASP A 77 3.39 8.75 4.22
N SER A 78 3.40 9.98 3.71
CA SER A 78 3.99 11.13 4.41
C SER A 78 3.00 12.29 4.45
N MET A 79 2.87 12.90 5.62
CA MET A 79 2.11 14.14 5.75
C MET A 79 2.83 15.30 5.06
N ALA A 80 2.10 16.08 4.27
CA ALA A 80 2.63 17.25 3.57
C ALA A 80 1.80 18.51 3.86
N ILE A 81 2.47 19.66 4.01
CA ILE A 81 1.82 20.97 4.13
C ILE A 81 1.86 21.66 2.76
N VAL A 82 0.69 21.89 2.17
CA VAL A 82 0.60 22.55 0.85
C VAL A 82 1.13 23.99 0.89
N LYS A 83 1.79 24.42 -0.19
CA LYS A 83 2.45 25.74 -0.30
C LYS A 83 1.53 26.91 0.05
N ASN A 84 0.24 26.80 -0.28
CA ASN A 84 -0.75 27.86 -0.09
C ASN A 84 -1.71 27.56 1.08
N SER A 85 -1.31 26.73 2.05
CA SER A 85 -2.16 26.44 3.23
C SER A 85 -2.49 27.75 3.98
N PRO A 86 -3.78 28.04 4.26
CA PRO A 86 -4.16 29.23 5.00
C PRO A 86 -3.81 29.15 6.49
N ASN A 87 -3.51 27.94 6.99
CA ASN A 87 -3.27 27.67 8.41
C ASN A 87 -1.95 26.91 8.64
N LYS A 88 -0.84 27.36 8.02
CA LYS A 88 0.46 26.68 8.10
C LYS A 88 0.95 26.46 9.53
N GLU A 89 0.83 27.47 10.38
CA GLU A 89 1.29 27.38 11.78
C GLU A 89 0.57 26.27 12.54
N ASN A 90 -0.76 26.17 12.38
CA ASN A 90 -1.54 25.10 13.00
C ASN A 90 -1.22 23.73 12.42
N ALA A 91 -0.93 23.65 11.12
CA ALA A 91 -0.47 22.40 10.50
C ALA A 91 0.86 21.92 11.10
N TYR A 92 1.83 22.82 11.29
CA TYR A 92 3.09 22.47 11.98
C TYR A 92 2.84 22.01 13.42
N LYS A 93 2.05 22.74 14.20
CA LYS A 93 1.68 22.34 15.58
C LYS A 93 1.02 20.97 15.62
N PHE A 94 0.16 20.66 14.64
CA PHE A 94 -0.48 19.35 14.53
C PHE A 94 0.54 18.23 14.23
N LEU A 95 1.47 18.43 13.29
CA LEU A 95 2.50 17.44 13.00
C LEU A 95 3.44 17.23 14.19
N GLU A 96 3.85 18.31 14.85
CA GLU A 96 4.64 18.24 16.09
C GLU A 96 3.92 17.48 17.21
N PHE A 97 2.61 17.67 17.36
CA PHE A 97 1.81 16.90 18.30
C PHE A 97 1.74 15.42 17.88
N LEU A 98 1.36 15.14 16.63
CA LEU A 98 1.14 13.80 16.10
C LEU A 98 2.39 12.91 16.21
N TYR A 99 3.56 13.44 15.84
CA TYR A 99 4.82 12.68 15.82
C TYR A 99 5.52 12.57 17.19
N ARG A 100 4.90 13.01 18.28
CA ARG A 100 5.40 12.65 19.61
C ARG A 100 5.13 11.17 19.89
N PRO A 101 6.07 10.41 20.46
CA PRO A 101 5.89 8.98 20.64
C PRO A 101 4.63 8.58 21.42
N GLU A 102 4.27 9.35 22.45
CA GLU A 102 3.08 9.15 23.28
C GLU A 102 1.75 9.32 22.50
N ASN A 103 1.77 10.05 21.38
CA ASN A 103 0.61 10.26 20.53
C ASN A 103 0.64 9.29 19.35
N PHE A 104 1.79 9.14 18.69
CA PHE A 104 1.94 8.29 17.51
C PHE A 104 1.71 6.81 17.80
N ILE A 105 1.87 6.37 19.05
CA ILE A 105 1.51 5.00 19.43
C ILE A 105 0.05 4.66 19.08
N LYS A 106 -0.86 5.63 19.09
CA LYS A 106 -2.25 5.43 18.67
C LYS A 106 -2.40 5.22 17.17
N VAL A 107 -1.59 5.91 16.36
CA VAL A 107 -1.51 5.67 14.92
C VAL A 107 -1.02 4.25 14.66
N TYR A 108 0.06 3.85 15.34
CA TYR A 108 0.59 2.50 15.24
C TYR A 108 -0.44 1.43 15.64
N GLU A 109 -1.10 1.59 16.78
CA GLU A 109 -2.11 0.65 17.27
C GLU A 109 -3.32 0.52 16.33
N GLN A 110 -3.70 1.62 15.67
CA GLN A 110 -4.80 1.66 14.71
C GLN A 110 -4.47 0.97 13.40
N PHE A 111 -3.33 1.31 12.79
CA PHE A 111 -2.97 0.81 11.45
C PHE A 111 -2.20 -0.50 11.48
N LYS A 112 -1.55 -0.81 12.61
CA LYS A 112 -0.71 -2.00 12.81
C LYS A 112 0.35 -2.15 11.70
N ALA A 113 0.81 -1.05 11.11
CA ALA A 113 1.89 -1.01 10.14
C ALA A 113 3.25 -0.76 10.85
N PRO A 114 4.40 -1.10 10.23
CA PRO A 114 5.71 -0.80 10.78
C PRO A 114 5.85 0.69 11.08
N SER A 115 6.32 1.03 12.28
CA SER A 115 6.34 2.41 12.72
C SER A 115 7.53 3.17 12.13
N VAL A 116 7.28 4.41 11.70
CA VAL A 116 8.32 5.36 11.29
C VAL A 116 9.02 6.00 12.49
N ILE A 117 8.44 5.90 13.69
CA ILE A 117 9.03 6.39 14.94
C ILE A 117 9.67 5.22 15.70
N LYS A 118 10.98 5.33 15.94
CA LYS A 118 11.75 4.35 16.72
C LYS A 118 11.18 4.18 18.13
N GLY A 119 11.12 2.95 18.63
CA GLY A 119 10.71 2.67 20.00
C GLY A 119 9.19 2.51 20.19
N ILE A 120 8.37 2.72 19.16
CA ILE A 120 6.90 2.60 19.28
C ILE A 120 6.46 1.14 19.33
N GLU A 121 7.02 0.29 18.48
CA GLU A 121 6.64 -1.12 18.38
C GLU A 121 6.98 -1.91 19.65
N GLU A 122 8.04 -1.51 20.36
CA GLU A 122 8.46 -2.07 21.64
C GLU A 122 7.59 -1.58 22.80
N LYS A 123 7.00 -0.38 22.68
CA LYS A 123 6.13 0.23 23.71
C LYS A 123 4.68 -0.22 23.61
N SER A 124 4.22 -0.64 22.42
CA SER A 124 2.86 -1.12 22.25
C SER A 124 2.73 -2.61 22.54
N LYS A 125 1.56 -2.99 23.05
CA LYS A 125 1.16 -4.40 23.20
C LYS A 125 0.69 -4.99 21.86
N ILE A 126 0.27 -4.13 20.93
CA ILE A 126 -0.15 -4.51 19.59
C ILE A 126 1.10 -4.77 18.75
N LYS A 127 1.04 -5.78 17.87
CA LYS A 127 2.10 -6.10 16.93
C LYS A 127 1.71 -5.66 15.53
N SER A 128 2.71 -5.34 14.72
CA SER A 128 2.46 -5.02 13.33
C SER A 128 1.95 -6.27 12.59
N LEU A 129 1.03 -6.07 11.66
CA LEU A 129 0.54 -7.10 10.74
C LEU A 129 1.64 -7.59 9.80
N VAL A 130 2.66 -6.77 9.55
CA VAL A 130 3.76 -7.09 8.63
C VAL A 130 5.11 -6.91 9.30
N ASN A 131 6.05 -7.79 8.98
CA ASN A 131 7.40 -7.71 9.54
C ASN A 131 8.26 -6.72 8.75
N ARG A 132 8.80 -5.69 9.42
CA ARG A 132 9.70 -4.70 8.82
C ARG A 132 10.90 -5.32 8.10
N ALA A 133 11.49 -6.39 8.63
CA ALA A 133 12.62 -7.06 7.99
C ALA A 133 12.20 -7.70 6.67
N GLN A 134 11.03 -8.35 6.62
CA GLN A 134 10.48 -8.93 5.38
C GLN A 134 10.15 -7.84 4.35
N VAL A 135 9.60 -6.70 4.80
CA VAL A 135 9.33 -5.55 3.91
C VAL A 135 10.64 -5.07 3.26
N VAL A 136 11.69 -4.86 4.06
CA VAL A 136 12.99 -4.37 3.56
C VAL A 136 13.71 -5.41 2.68
N GLU A 137 13.56 -6.70 2.98
CA GLU A 137 14.19 -7.78 2.21
C GLU A 137 13.50 -8.02 0.87
N ASN A 138 12.17 -8.07 0.85
CA ASN A 138 11.41 -8.53 -0.30
C ASN A 138 10.89 -7.40 -1.20
N ALA A 139 10.71 -6.19 -0.67
CA ALA A 139 10.09 -5.09 -1.40
C ALA A 139 11.08 -3.98 -1.78
N LYS A 140 10.69 -3.18 -2.78
CA LYS A 140 11.45 -2.03 -3.27
C LYS A 140 10.57 -0.78 -3.24
N LEU A 141 11.12 0.33 -2.78
CA LEU A 141 10.44 1.62 -2.85
C LEU A 141 10.44 2.07 -4.31
N PRO A 142 9.30 2.48 -4.89
CA PRO A 142 9.27 2.92 -6.28
C PRO A 142 10.08 4.19 -6.47
N GLY A 143 10.78 4.27 -7.60
CA GLY A 143 11.42 5.50 -8.07
C GLY A 143 10.40 6.57 -8.46
N ALA A 144 10.85 7.82 -8.55
CA ALA A 144 10.03 8.89 -9.11
C ALA A 144 9.79 8.63 -10.61
N LEU A 145 8.53 8.73 -11.05
CA LEU A 145 8.21 8.65 -12.48
C LEU A 145 8.63 9.94 -13.18
N SER A 146 9.24 9.82 -14.36
CA SER A 146 9.30 10.93 -15.31
C SER A 146 7.90 11.20 -15.88
N ASP A 147 7.69 12.40 -16.44
CA ASP A 147 6.44 12.72 -17.12
C ASP A 147 6.14 11.73 -18.26
N GLU A 148 7.19 11.32 -19.00
CA GLU A 148 7.08 10.30 -20.06
C GLU A 148 6.65 8.94 -19.49
N ALA A 149 7.33 8.45 -18.44
CA ALA A 149 6.99 7.18 -17.82
C ALA A 149 5.53 7.19 -17.33
N LYS A 150 5.12 8.29 -16.68
CA LYS A 150 3.75 8.48 -16.20
C LYS A 150 2.74 8.43 -17.33
N GLU A 151 2.94 9.21 -18.39
CA GLU A 151 2.02 9.25 -19.53
C GLU A 151 1.85 7.87 -20.18
N LYS A 152 2.96 7.17 -20.41
CA LYS A 152 2.94 5.83 -21.00
C LYS A 152 2.26 4.81 -20.09
N GLN A 153 2.58 4.80 -18.80
CA GLN A 153 1.98 3.87 -17.84
C GLN A 153 0.47 4.14 -17.67
N ASP A 154 0.05 5.41 -17.61
CA ASP A 154 -1.37 5.78 -17.53
C ASP A 154 -2.14 5.31 -18.77
N LYS A 155 -1.56 5.49 -19.97
CA LYS A 155 -2.13 5.00 -21.23
C LYS A 155 -2.31 3.47 -21.19
N ILE A 156 -1.25 2.74 -20.87
CA ILE A 156 -1.27 1.27 -20.79
C ILE A 156 -2.29 0.79 -19.76
N TRP A 157 -2.37 1.42 -18.59
CA TRP A 157 -3.35 1.06 -17.57
C TRP A 157 -4.79 1.29 -18.03
N ASN A 158 -5.05 2.37 -18.76
CA ASN A 158 -6.38 2.60 -19.34
C ASN A 158 -6.75 1.55 -20.38
N GLU A 159 -5.81 1.15 -21.24
CA GLU A 159 -6.02 0.06 -22.20
C GLU A 159 -6.32 -1.28 -21.49
N ILE A 160 -5.59 -1.59 -20.42
CA ILE A 160 -5.84 -2.80 -19.59
C ILE A 160 -7.25 -2.79 -19.02
N LYS A 161 -7.70 -1.66 -18.46
CA LYS A 161 -9.05 -1.56 -17.87
C LYS A 161 -10.14 -1.76 -18.92
N LEU A 162 -9.96 -1.21 -20.13
CA LEU A 162 -10.94 -1.24 -21.21
C LEU A 162 -10.95 -2.53 -22.03
N ALA A 163 -9.90 -3.35 -21.97
CA ALA A 163 -9.86 -4.63 -22.67
C ALA A 163 -10.93 -5.61 -22.14
N ASN A 164 -11.61 -6.34 -23.01
CA ASN A 164 -12.61 -7.34 -22.63
C ASN A 164 -11.97 -8.70 -22.36
#